data_AF-A0A453AJL9-F1
#
_entry.id   AF-A0A453AJL9-F1
#
_cell.length_a   1.000
_cell.length_b   1.000
_cell.length_c   1.000
_cell.angle_alpha   90.00
_cell.angle_beta   90.00
_cell.angle_gamma   90.00
#
_symmetry.space_group_name_H-M   'P 1'
#
loop_
_entity.id
_entity.type
_entity.pdbx_description
1 polymer ?
#
loop_
_entity_poly.entity_id
_entity_poly.type
_entity_poly.pdbx_seq_one_letter_code
_entity_poly.pdbx_strand_id
1 'polypeptide(L)'
;MFAKRFLLKKLHQGGGGEKGGGAAGDVAQLDAQIALHYGVPYAASVMAFDPVQRLLAVGTLDGRIKIFGGDNIEGILISPKSMPYKYLQVWHFIQ
;
A
#
# COMPACT_ATOMS: atom_id res chain seq x y z
N MET A 1 -4.80 20.32 -9.21
CA MET A 1 -6.07 19.62 -9.50
C MET A 1 -5.80 18.16 -9.91
N PHE A 2 -5.63 17.23 -8.97
CA PHE A 2 -5.15 15.87 -9.26
C PHE A 2 -6.15 14.73 -8.97
N ALA A 3 -7.30 15.02 -8.34
CA ALA A 3 -8.17 13.98 -7.79
C ALA A 3 -9.44 13.70 -8.63
N LYS A 4 -9.31 13.40 -9.94
CA LYS A 4 -10.50 13.13 -10.78
C LYS A 4 -10.41 11.94 -11.75
N ARG A 5 -9.50 10.98 -11.58
CA ARG A 5 -9.46 9.80 -12.48
C ARG A 5 -9.43 8.43 -11.81
N PHE A 6 -9.62 8.34 -10.49
CA PHE A 6 -9.68 7.04 -9.82
C PHE A 6 -11.12 6.54 -9.61
N LEU A 7 -11.98 6.69 -10.63
CA LEU A 7 -13.32 6.12 -10.64
C LEU A 7 -13.41 4.94 -11.62
N LEU A 8 -13.97 3.85 -11.09
CA LEU A 8 -14.54 2.67 -11.75
C LEU A 8 -13.55 1.54 -12.12
N LYS A 9 -13.59 0.45 -11.34
CA LYS A 9 -14.43 -0.74 -11.63
C LYS A 9 -13.73 -2.03 -11.18
N LYS A 10 -14.34 -2.75 -10.23
CA LYS A 10 -14.62 -4.21 -10.26
C LYS A 10 -15.16 -4.70 -8.90
N LEU A 11 -16.47 -4.52 -8.71
CA LEU A 11 -17.30 -5.45 -7.94
C LEU A 11 -17.69 -6.61 -8.89
N HIS A 12 -17.72 -7.85 -8.35
CA HIS A 12 -17.94 -9.16 -9.01
C HIS A 12 -16.69 -9.70 -9.73
N GLN A 13 -16.16 -10.92 -9.53
CA GLN A 13 -16.67 -12.26 -9.16
C GLN A 13 -15.37 -13.10 -8.94
N GLY A 14 -15.23 -14.01 -7.96
CA GLY A 14 -15.80 -15.35 -7.98
C GLY A 14 -14.88 -16.39 -8.67
N GLY A 15 -14.11 -17.16 -7.88
CA GLY A 15 -13.76 -18.58 -8.12
C GLY A 15 -12.73 -18.98 -9.19
N GLY A 16 -11.64 -19.64 -8.74
CA GLY A 16 -11.10 -20.86 -9.36
C GLY A 16 -9.83 -20.79 -10.24
N GLY A 17 -8.80 -21.56 -9.86
CA GLY A 17 -8.07 -22.45 -10.78
C GLY A 17 -6.74 -21.99 -11.43
N GLU A 18 -5.64 -22.48 -10.85
CA GLU A 18 -4.42 -23.06 -11.45
C GLU A 18 -3.42 -22.30 -12.37
N LYS A 19 -2.16 -22.31 -11.86
CA LYS A 19 -0.84 -22.58 -12.48
C LYS A 19 -0.45 -21.99 -13.84
N GLY A 20 0.58 -21.16 -13.82
CA GLY A 20 1.53 -20.97 -14.92
C GLY A 20 2.85 -20.40 -14.39
N GLY A 21 3.93 -21.18 -14.45
CA GLY A 21 5.28 -20.77 -14.04
C GLY A 21 6.01 -19.92 -15.08
N GLY A 22 6.84 -19.00 -14.62
CA GLY A 22 7.76 -18.21 -15.43
C GLY A 22 8.64 -17.34 -14.55
N ALA A 23 9.94 -17.67 -14.48
CA ALA A 23 10.93 -16.98 -13.68
C ALA A 23 11.20 -15.56 -14.22
N ALA A 24 10.78 -14.54 -13.47
CA ALA A 24 11.28 -13.18 -13.51
C ALA A 24 11.12 -12.63 -12.11
N GLY A 25 12.21 -12.12 -11.50
CA GLY A 25 12.31 -11.84 -10.07
C GLY A 25 11.05 -11.22 -9.47
N ASP A 26 10.48 -11.90 -8.48
CA ASP A 26 9.25 -11.56 -7.77
C ASP A 26 9.35 -10.17 -7.12
N VAL A 27 9.10 -9.12 -7.90
CA VAL A 27 8.70 -7.84 -7.35
C VAL A 27 7.29 -8.09 -6.83
N ALA A 28 7.17 -8.40 -5.54
CA ALA A 28 5.89 -8.69 -4.91
C ALA A 28 4.93 -7.53 -5.21
N GLN A 29 4.00 -7.76 -6.13
CA GLN A 29 3.06 -6.76 -6.59
C GLN A 29 2.11 -6.50 -5.43
N LEU A 30 2.28 -5.34 -4.79
CA LEU A 30 1.43 -4.90 -3.69
C LEU A 30 0.13 -4.38 -4.29
N ASP A 31 -1.00 -4.94 -3.86
CA ASP A 31 -2.30 -4.42 -4.24
C ASP A 31 -2.60 -3.17 -3.43
N ALA A 32 -2.75 -2.04 -4.14
CA ALA A 32 -3.15 -0.78 -3.56
C ALA A 32 -4.69 -0.72 -3.47
N GLN A 33 -5.21 -0.54 -2.25
CA GLN A 33 -6.63 -0.37 -2.01
C GLN A 33 -6.90 0.98 -1.35
N ILE A 34 -7.93 1.68 -1.82
CA ILE A 34 -8.49 2.85 -1.13
C ILE A 34 -9.42 2.32 -0.05
N ALA A 35 -8.90 2.21 1.17
CA ALA A 35 -9.67 1.81 2.34
C ALA A 35 -9.69 2.97 3.34
N LEU A 36 -10.89 3.42 3.71
CA LEU A 36 -11.09 4.35 4.81
C LEU A 36 -10.89 3.58 6.11
N HIS A 37 -9.74 3.76 6.77
CA HIS A 37 -9.42 3.07 8.01
C HIS A 37 -9.06 4.12 9.06
N TYR A 38 -9.80 4.21 10.16
CA TYR A 38 -9.55 5.23 11.17
C TYR A 38 -8.37 4.87 12.08
N GLY A 39 -7.54 5.86 12.39
CA GLY A 39 -6.42 5.72 13.33
C GLY A 39 -5.16 5.07 12.76
N VAL A 40 -4.23 4.78 13.67
CA VAL A 40 -2.95 4.12 13.40
C VAL A 40 -3.15 2.61 13.52
N PRO A 41 -2.61 1.79 12.60
CA PRO A 41 -2.70 0.33 12.70
C PRO A 41 -2.17 -0.20 14.04
N TYR A 42 -2.92 -1.08 14.70
CA TYR A 42 -2.55 -1.59 16.03
C TYR A 42 -1.21 -2.35 16.05
N ALA A 43 -0.84 -2.97 14.93
CA ALA A 43 0.36 -3.76 14.78
C ALA A 43 1.46 -3.01 14.01
N ALA A 44 1.50 -1.67 14.11
CA ALA A 44 2.54 -0.87 13.49
C ALA A 44 3.94 -1.30 13.98
N SER A 45 4.87 -1.52 13.04
CA SER A 45 6.20 -2.06 13.33
C SER A 45 7.33 -1.24 12.71
N VAL A 46 7.08 -0.55 11.60
CA VAL A 46 8.07 0.30 10.93
C VAL A 46 7.38 1.53 10.34
N MET A 47 8.07 2.66 10.29
CA MET A 47 7.54 3.90 9.72
C MET A 47 8.58 4.63 8.89
N ALA A 48 8.11 5.37 7.88
CA ALA A 48 8.93 6.27 7.07
C ALA A 48 8.15 7.55 6.79
N PHE A 49 8.83 8.69 6.83
CA PHE A 49 8.22 9.99 6.61
C PHE A 49 8.97 10.75 5.52
N ASP A 50 8.23 11.32 4.58
CA ASP A 50 8.74 12.30 3.63
C ASP A 50 8.16 13.69 3.95
N PRO A 51 9.00 14.66 4.37
CA PRO A 51 8.54 16.01 4.67
C PRO A 51 8.12 16.81 3.44
N VAL A 52 8.61 16.49 2.23
CA VAL A 52 8.32 17.27 1.03
C VAL A 52 6.88 17.03 0.58
N GLN A 53 6.50 15.76 0.45
CA GLN A 53 5.12 15.39 0.11
C GLN A 53 4.20 15.33 1.34
N ARG A 54 4.77 15.49 2.55
CA ARG A 54 4.08 15.35 3.84
C ARG A 54 3.37 14.00 3.96
N LEU A 55 4.09 12.93 3.61
CA LEU A 55 3.60 11.56 3.62
C LEU A 55 4.24 10.76 4.76
N LEU A 56 3.41 10.12 5.56
CA LEU A 56 3.81 9.13 6.57
C LEU A 56 3.35 7.75 6.11
N ALA A 57 4.29 6.83 5.91
CA ALA A 57 4.00 5.42 5.67
C ALA A 57 4.24 4.63 6.97
N VAL A 58 3.29 3.75 7.33
CA VAL A 58 3.31 2.89 8.51
C VAL A 58 3.14 1.44 8.07
N GLY A 59 4.19 0.63 8.23
CA GLY A 59 4.16 -0.81 8.00
C GLY A 59 3.72 -1.58 9.24
N THR A 60 3.01 -2.68 9.05
CA THR A 60 2.50 -3.55 10.13
C THR A 60 3.18 -4.92 10.15
N LEU A 61 3.05 -5.62 11.29
CA LEU A 61 3.58 -6.97 11.47
C LEU A 61 2.96 -8.02 10.53
N ASP A 62 1.77 -7.75 10.00
CA ASP A 62 1.05 -8.61 9.05
C ASP A 62 1.21 -8.18 7.58
N GLY A 63 2.17 -7.30 7.28
CA GLY A 63 2.54 -6.97 5.90
C GLY A 63 1.61 -5.97 5.22
N ARG A 64 0.90 -5.13 5.97
CA ARG A 64 0.19 -3.96 5.42
C ARG A 64 1.05 -2.72 5.54
N ILE A 65 0.90 -1.80 4.61
CA ILE A 65 1.48 -0.45 4.69
C ILE A 65 0.34 0.53 4.56
N LYS A 66 0.07 1.30 5.61
CA LYS A 66 -0.86 2.43 5.56
C LYS A 66 -0.08 3.71 5.29
N ILE A 67 -0.52 4.47 4.28
CA ILE A 67 0.02 5.78 3.93
C ILE A 67 -0.96 6.83 4.42
N PHE A 68 -0.44 7.84 5.11
CA PHE A 68 -1.15 9.03 5.59
C PHE A 68 -0.54 10.26 4.93
N GLY A 69 -1.37 11.14 4.40
CA GLY A 69 -0.97 12.44 3.86
C GLY A 69 -1.84 13.58 4.38
N GLY A 70 -1.60 14.79 3.86
CA GLY A 70 -2.51 15.92 4.06
C GLY A 70 -3.87 15.71 3.37
N ASP A 71 -4.85 16.57 3.66
CA ASP A 71 -6.15 16.64 2.96
C ASP A 71 -6.96 15.33 2.93
N ASN A 72 -6.91 14.55 4.01
CA ASN A 72 -7.55 13.23 4.13
C ASN A 72 -7.07 12.20 3.08
N ILE A 73 -5.84 12.38 2.57
CA ILE A 73 -5.21 11.39 1.70
C ILE A 73 -4.77 10.21 2.58
N GLU A 74 -5.41 9.07 2.36
CA GLU A 74 -5.01 7.80 2.95
C GLU A 74 -4.99 6.70 1.87
N GLY A 75 -4.10 5.72 2.05
CA GLY A 75 -4.06 4.54 1.20
C GLY A 75 -3.51 3.34 1.95
N ILE A 76 -3.91 2.14 1.55
CA ILE A 76 -3.37 0.89 2.11
C ILE A 76 -2.79 0.05 0.99
N LEU A 77 -1.55 -0.38 1.18
CA LEU A 77 -0.91 -1.41 0.38
C LEU A 77 -0.92 -2.70 1.18
N ILE A 78 -1.35 -3.80 0.56
CA ILE A 78 -1.41 -5.10 1.22
C ILE A 78 -0.42 -6.04 0.53
N SER A 79 0.50 -6.59 1.32
CA SER A 79 1.38 -7.67 0.87
C SER A 79 0.59 -8.95 0.61
N PRO A 80 0.86 -9.69 -0.46
CA PRO A 80 0.36 -11.05 -0.61
C PRO A 80 0.95 -12.01 0.43
N LYS A 81 2.04 -11.64 1.11
CA LYS A 81 2.67 -12.38 2.21
C LYS A 81 2.42 -11.67 3.53
N SER A 82 1.76 -12.34 4.48
CA SER A 82 1.44 -11.81 5.81
C SER A 82 2.66 -11.82 6.74
N MET A 83 3.66 -10.99 6.45
CA MET A 83 4.95 -10.90 7.17
C MET A 83 5.37 -9.44 7.39
N PRO A 84 6.11 -9.13 8.46
CA PRO A 84 6.57 -7.77 8.75
C PRO A 84 7.59 -7.27 7.72
N TYR A 85 7.56 -5.97 7.46
CA TYR A 85 8.62 -5.28 6.74
C TYR A 85 9.76 -4.90 7.69
N LYS A 86 11.00 -5.21 7.29
CA LYS A 86 12.21 -4.83 8.05
C LYS A 86 12.65 -3.40 7.77
N TYR A 87 12.46 -2.93 6.53
CA TYR A 87 12.85 -1.60 6.07
C TYR A 87 11.68 -1.00 5.29
N LEU A 88 11.44 0.29 5.50
CA LEU A 88 10.44 1.08 4.80
C LEU A 88 11.04 2.44 4.46
N GLN A 89 10.84 2.91 3.24
CA GLN A 89 11.34 4.20 2.78
C GLN A 89 10.35 4.85 1.84
N VAL A 90 10.19 6.18 1.96
CA VAL A 90 9.42 7.02 1.05
C VAL A 90 10.40 7.90 0.29
N TRP A 91 10.27 7.95 -1.03
CA TRP A 91 11.14 8.73 -1.89
C TRP A 91 10.35 9.84 -2.56
N HIS A 92 10.88 11.06 -2.46
CA HIS A 92 10.46 12.17 -3.29
C HIS A 92 11.53 12.43 -4.35
N PHE A 93 11.12 12.47 -5.62
CA PHE A 93 12.00 12.90 -6.71
C PHE A 93 11.79 14.39 -6.97
N ILE A 94 12.87 15.16 -6.83
CA ILE A 94 12.94 16.54 -7.29
C ILE A 94 13.35 16.48 -8.77
N GLN A 95 12.49 16.95 -9.68
CA GLN A 95 12.84 17.19 -11.09
C GLN A 95 13.51 18.55 -11.24
#